data_AF-A0A932D8F7-F1
#
_entry.id   AF-A0A932D8F7-F1
#
_cell.length_a   1.000
_cell.length_b   1.000
_cell.length_c   1.000
_cell.angle_alpha   90.00
_cell.angle_beta   90.00
_cell.angle_gamma   90.00
#
_symmetry.space_group_name_H-M   'P 1'
#
loop_
_entity.id
_entity.type
_entity.pdbx_description
1 polymer ?
#
loop_
_entity_poly.entity_id
_entity_poly.type
_entity_poly.pdbx_seq_one_letter_code
_entity_poly.pdbx_strand_id
1 'polypeptide(L)'
;MKKNSFLIVSLALGLVLPALLSGCSGGGGKADVKAQIAALKSDDDMTRQNAAGDLGEIGKKAAPAVPALIEALKDKDPVVQRLAAYALGQIGAPEATPAIPALKELMKGMDRNASSSAYNALWAIDPKSADPNYRPIGVQ
;
A
#
# COMPACT_ATOMS: atom_id res chain seq x y z
N MET A 1 -15.91 48.38 18.93
CA MET A 1 -16.36 48.47 17.51
C MET A 1 -15.11 48.25 16.67
N LYS A 2 -14.91 47.27 15.77
CA LYS A 2 -15.68 46.16 15.18
C LYS A 2 -14.70 44.97 15.07
N LYS A 3 -15.22 43.76 15.24
CA LYS A 3 -14.57 42.50 14.84
C LYS A 3 -14.59 42.38 13.30
N ASN A 4 -13.85 41.40 12.78
CA ASN A 4 -13.81 40.89 11.38
C ASN A 4 -12.65 41.52 10.56
N SER A 5 -11.87 40.78 9.77
CA SER A 5 -12.29 39.62 8.99
C SER A 5 -11.09 38.75 8.61
N PHE A 6 -11.38 37.46 8.57
CA PHE A 6 -10.60 36.36 8.00
C PHE A 6 -9.85 36.73 6.71
N LEU A 7 -8.52 36.55 6.72
CA LEU A 7 -7.71 36.42 5.51
C LEU A 7 -7.62 34.93 5.16
N ILE A 8 -8.69 34.42 4.54
CA ILE A 8 -8.70 33.21 3.72
C ILE A 8 -8.56 33.70 2.29
N VAL A 9 -7.33 33.78 1.79
CA VAL A 9 -7.06 33.96 0.36
C VAL A 9 -5.76 33.24 0.05
N SER A 10 -5.86 32.06 -0.57
CA SER A 10 -5.20 31.79 -1.86
C SER A 10 -5.46 30.36 -2.32
N LEU A 11 -6.28 30.29 -3.38
CA LEU A 11 -6.01 29.49 -4.57
C LEU A 11 -6.25 27.97 -4.48
N ALA A 12 -7.52 27.60 -4.60
CA ALA A 12 -7.87 26.36 -5.29
C ALA A 12 -7.69 26.54 -6.82
N LEU A 13 -7.36 25.43 -7.48
CA LEU A 13 -7.54 25.10 -8.91
C LEU A 13 -6.27 25.11 -9.81
N GLY A 14 -5.84 23.90 -10.19
CA GLY A 14 -4.83 23.59 -11.20
C GLY A 14 -3.92 22.45 -10.71
N LEU A 15 -4.12 21.17 -11.02
CA LEU A 15 -4.43 20.56 -12.31
C LEU A 15 -5.23 19.26 -12.09
N VAL A 16 -6.48 19.25 -12.55
CA VAL A 16 -7.18 18.03 -12.93
C VAL A 16 -6.66 17.72 -14.34
N LEU A 17 -5.73 16.77 -14.49
CA LEU A 17 -5.36 16.27 -15.81
C LEU A 17 -6.34 15.14 -16.18
N PRO A 18 -6.99 15.21 -17.36
CA PRO A 18 -8.10 14.35 -17.72
C PRO A 18 -7.60 12.97 -18.14
N ALA A 19 -8.39 11.96 -17.79
CA ALA A 19 -8.28 10.61 -18.29
C ALA A 19 -8.31 10.57 -19.83
N LEU A 20 -7.18 10.20 -20.45
CA LEU A 20 -7.11 9.60 -21.79
C LEU A 20 -5.80 8.82 -21.91
N LEU A 21 -5.82 7.54 -21.53
CA LEU A 21 -5.00 6.48 -22.14
C LEU A 21 -5.67 5.13 -21.79
N SER A 22 -6.75 4.81 -22.51
CA SER A 22 -7.09 3.42 -22.77
C SER A 22 -6.03 2.87 -23.72
N GLY A 23 -5.11 2.06 -23.20
CA GLY A 23 -4.06 1.44 -24.00
C GLY A 23 -3.27 0.43 -23.19
N CYS A 24 -3.65 -0.84 -23.34
CA CYS A 24 -2.87 -2.06 -23.15
C CYS A 24 -1.89 -2.17 -21.95
N SER A 25 -2.21 -3.14 -21.11
CA SER A 25 -1.30 -4.20 -20.62
C SER A 25 0.15 -4.13 -21.10
N GLY A 26 1.06 -4.11 -20.12
CA GLY A 26 2.36 -4.76 -20.25
C GLY A 26 3.55 -3.82 -20.33
N GLY A 27 4.37 -3.86 -19.29
CA GLY A 27 5.81 -3.70 -19.47
C GLY A 27 6.46 -2.63 -18.60
N GLY A 28 6.82 -3.01 -17.38
CA GLY A 28 8.20 -2.88 -16.90
C GLY A 28 8.89 -1.52 -17.08
N GLY A 29 8.16 -0.41 -16.93
CA GLY A 29 8.76 0.91 -16.87
C GLY A 29 9.44 1.05 -15.52
N LYS A 30 10.72 0.63 -15.42
CA LYS A 30 11.61 0.69 -14.23
C LYS A 30 10.96 1.45 -13.08
N ALA A 31 10.22 0.73 -12.23
CA ALA A 31 9.37 1.34 -11.23
C ALA A 31 10.25 2.16 -10.26
N ASP A 32 10.22 3.47 -10.42
CA ASP A 32 10.85 4.38 -9.47
C ASP A 32 10.00 4.33 -8.19
N VAL A 33 10.63 3.92 -7.09
CA VAL A 33 9.99 3.82 -5.77
C VAL A 33 9.26 5.13 -5.42
N LYS A 34 9.82 6.28 -5.79
CA LYS A 34 9.20 7.59 -5.52
C LYS A 34 7.92 7.80 -6.34
N ALA A 35 7.93 7.43 -7.61
CA ALA A 35 6.74 7.52 -8.47
C ALA A 35 5.62 6.62 -7.95
N GLN A 36 5.95 5.40 -7.51
CA GLN A 36 4.96 4.47 -6.98
C GLN A 36 4.38 4.92 -5.63
N ILE A 37 5.18 5.54 -4.76
CA ILE A 37 4.69 6.17 -3.52
C ILE A 37 3.62 7.24 -3.83
N ALA A 38 3.82 8.03 -4.89
CA ALA A 38 2.83 9.02 -5.31
C ALA A 38 1.57 8.33 -5.90
N ALA A 39 1.75 7.29 -6.71
CA ALA A 39 0.66 6.54 -7.34
C ALA A 39 -0.25 5.81 -6.34
N LEU A 40 0.25 5.42 -5.17
CA LEU A 40 -0.57 4.91 -4.06
C LEU A 40 -1.64 5.88 -3.55
N LYS A 41 -1.57 7.17 -3.92
CA LYS A 41 -2.55 8.20 -3.54
C LYS A 41 -3.49 8.59 -4.69
N SER A 42 -3.46 7.85 -5.80
CA SER A 42 -4.33 8.10 -6.95
C SER A 42 -5.81 7.86 -6.59
N ASP A 43 -6.70 8.68 -7.14
CA ASP A 43 -8.15 8.45 -7.05
C ASP A 43 -8.59 7.18 -7.79
N ASP A 44 -7.79 6.73 -8.77
CA ASP A 44 -8.02 5.53 -9.55
C ASP A 44 -7.52 4.27 -8.82
N ASP A 45 -8.44 3.35 -8.55
CA ASP A 45 -8.17 2.13 -7.80
C ASP A 45 -7.15 1.23 -8.53
N MET A 46 -7.22 1.13 -9.87
CA MET A 46 -6.27 0.34 -10.67
C MET A 46 -4.84 0.88 -10.57
N THR A 47 -4.68 2.20 -10.58
CA THR A 47 -3.38 2.87 -10.39
C THR A 47 -2.80 2.54 -9.02
N ARG A 48 -3.62 2.58 -7.96
CA ARG A 48 -3.18 2.22 -6.60
C ARG A 48 -2.80 0.75 -6.50
N GLN A 49 -3.57 -0.14 -7.13
CA GLN A 49 -3.26 -1.57 -7.18
C GLN A 49 -1.91 -1.83 -7.86
N ASN A 50 -1.70 -1.28 -9.05
CA ASN A 50 -0.45 -1.44 -9.79
C ASN A 50 0.74 -0.92 -8.97
N ALA A 51 0.59 0.25 -8.33
CA ALA A 51 1.64 0.82 -7.51
C ALA A 51 2.02 -0.06 -6.31
N ALA A 52 1.03 -0.61 -5.60
CA ALA A 52 1.28 -1.53 -4.51
C ALA A 52 1.94 -2.83 -4.99
N GLY A 53 1.49 -3.38 -6.13
CA GLY A 53 2.09 -4.55 -6.75
C GLY A 53 3.55 -4.34 -7.14
N ASP A 54 3.83 -3.26 -7.88
CA ASP A 54 5.16 -2.89 -8.35
C ASP A 54 6.13 -2.71 -7.16
N LEU A 55 5.68 -2.05 -6.08
CA LEU A 55 6.49 -1.91 -4.86
C LEU A 55 6.82 -3.26 -4.21
N GLY A 56 5.91 -4.23 -4.29
CA GLY A 56 6.17 -5.60 -3.84
C GLY A 56 7.18 -6.33 -4.72
N GLU A 57 7.10 -6.17 -6.05
CA GLU A 57 8.08 -6.75 -6.98
C GLU A 57 9.48 -6.14 -6.82
N ILE A 58 9.57 -4.86 -6.46
CA ILE A 58 10.85 -4.20 -6.11
C ILE A 58 11.45 -4.81 -4.83
N GLY A 59 10.63 -5.31 -3.91
CA GLY A 59 11.03 -5.93 -2.66
C GLY A 59 11.78 -4.97 -1.73
N LYS A 60 12.88 -5.43 -1.11
CA LYS A 60 13.64 -4.66 -0.10
C LYS A 60 14.01 -3.22 -0.52
N LYS A 61 14.23 -2.97 -1.82
CA LYS A 61 14.58 -1.64 -2.32
C LYS A 61 13.42 -0.63 -2.21
N ALA A 62 12.19 -1.11 -2.04
CA ALA A 62 11.01 -0.31 -1.79
C ALA A 62 10.80 0.04 -0.31
N ALA A 63 11.79 -0.19 0.57
CA ALA A 63 11.75 0.24 1.97
C ALA A 63 11.28 1.70 2.18
N PRO A 64 11.64 2.70 1.34
CA PRO A 64 11.11 4.07 1.49
C PRO A 64 9.58 4.17 1.37
N ALA A 65 8.93 3.18 0.75
CA ALA A 65 7.48 3.15 0.56
C ALA A 65 6.72 2.58 1.77
N VAL A 66 7.40 2.04 2.80
CA VAL A 66 6.75 1.44 3.97
C VAL A 66 5.66 2.34 4.59
N PRO A 67 5.88 3.65 4.84
CA PRO A 67 4.83 4.50 5.41
C PRO A 67 3.59 4.60 4.51
N ALA A 68 3.78 4.72 3.20
CA ALA A 68 2.68 4.81 2.25
C ALA A 68 1.94 3.46 2.09
N LEU A 69 2.66 2.35 2.15
CA LEU A 69 2.06 1.01 2.15
C LEU A 69 1.25 0.75 3.42
N ILE A 70 1.69 1.25 4.59
CA ILE A 70 0.92 1.18 5.84
C ILE A 70 -0.40 1.96 5.72
N GLU A 71 -0.39 3.13 5.06
CA GLU A 71 -1.62 3.87 4.74
C GLU A 71 -2.52 3.06 3.80
N ALA A 72 -1.95 2.45 2.76
CA ALA A 72 -2.67 1.63 1.78
C ALA A 72 -3.28 0.34 2.37
N LEU A 73 -2.82 -0.14 3.53
CA LEU A 73 -3.51 -1.22 4.26
C LEU A 73 -4.92 -0.82 4.74
N LYS A 74 -5.23 0.48 4.80
CA LYS A 74 -6.55 1.02 5.18
C LYS A 74 -7.36 1.50 3.98
N ASP A 75 -6.92 1.18 2.76
CA ASP A 75 -7.61 1.60 1.53
C ASP A 75 -9.05 1.09 1.50
N LYS A 76 -9.94 1.77 0.77
CA LYS A 76 -11.32 1.29 0.57
C LYS A 76 -11.38 0.04 -0.30
N ASP A 77 -10.40 -0.16 -1.17
CA ASP A 77 -10.31 -1.27 -2.10
C ASP A 77 -9.59 -2.48 -1.46
N PRO A 78 -10.27 -3.62 -1.27
CA PRO A 78 -9.67 -4.83 -0.73
C PRO A 78 -8.48 -5.37 -1.56
N VAL A 79 -8.41 -5.08 -2.87
CA VAL A 79 -7.29 -5.47 -3.71
C VAL A 79 -6.04 -4.67 -3.33
N VAL A 80 -6.16 -3.36 -3.17
CA VAL A 80 -5.08 -2.47 -2.72
C VAL A 80 -4.58 -2.90 -1.34
N GLN A 81 -5.47 -3.21 -0.40
CA GLN A 81 -5.10 -3.70 0.93
C GLN A 81 -4.25 -4.98 0.85
N ARG A 82 -4.64 -5.95 0.01
CA ARG A 82 -3.90 -7.23 -0.15
C ARG A 82 -2.53 -7.02 -0.79
N LEU A 83 -2.45 -6.16 -1.80
CA LEU A 83 -1.18 -5.84 -2.49
C LEU A 83 -0.24 -5.06 -1.58
N ALA A 84 -0.75 -4.14 -0.77
CA ALA A 84 0.03 -3.41 0.22
C ALA A 84 0.62 -4.36 1.27
N ALA A 85 -0.18 -5.31 1.76
CA ALA A 85 0.30 -6.35 2.66
C ALA A 85 1.39 -7.21 2.00
N TYR A 86 1.14 -7.69 0.77
CA TYR A 86 2.13 -8.43 0.01
C TYR A 86 3.45 -7.65 -0.13
N ALA A 87 3.40 -6.38 -0.51
CA ALA A 87 4.58 -5.54 -0.68
C ALA A 87 5.37 -5.35 0.62
N LEU A 88 4.69 -5.13 1.75
CA LEU A 88 5.32 -5.06 3.06
C LEU A 88 6.01 -6.39 3.42
N GLY A 89 5.43 -7.53 3.06
CA GLY A 89 6.05 -8.84 3.21
C GLY A 89 7.32 -9.01 2.38
N GLN A 90 7.31 -8.54 1.12
CA GLN A 90 8.47 -8.58 0.23
C GLN A 90 9.59 -7.61 0.63
N ILE A 91 9.24 -6.47 1.22
CA ILE A 91 10.22 -5.56 1.83
C ILE A 91 10.87 -6.25 3.03
N GLY A 92 10.07 -6.90 3.88
CA GLY A 92 10.56 -7.69 5.00
C GLY A 92 11.19 -6.86 6.11
N ALA A 93 11.78 -7.56 7.08
CA ALA A 93 12.46 -6.92 8.21
C ALA A 93 13.90 -6.46 7.88
N PRO A 94 14.40 -5.43 8.58
CA PRO A 94 13.72 -4.66 9.64
C PRO A 94 12.80 -3.53 9.16
N GLU A 95 12.81 -3.20 7.86
CA GLU A 95 12.18 -1.98 7.35
C GLU A 95 10.65 -2.01 7.44
N ALA A 96 10.02 -3.17 7.26
CA ALA A 96 8.56 -3.33 7.33
C ALA A 96 8.04 -3.69 8.74
N THR A 97 8.89 -3.82 9.76
CA THR A 97 8.47 -4.06 11.16
C THR A 97 7.44 -3.06 11.69
N PRO A 98 7.49 -1.76 11.37
CA PRO A 98 6.45 -0.80 11.78
C PRO A 98 5.04 -1.12 11.26
N ALA A 99 4.91 -1.96 10.23
CA ALA A 99 3.62 -2.34 9.66
C ALA A 99 2.89 -3.45 10.44
N ILE A 100 3.56 -4.13 11.38
CA ILE A 100 2.99 -5.25 12.14
C ILE A 100 1.65 -4.90 12.82
N PRO A 101 1.48 -3.75 13.51
CA PRO A 101 0.20 -3.41 14.12
C PRO A 101 -0.91 -3.21 13.08
N ALA A 102 -0.59 -2.57 11.95
CA ALA A 102 -1.55 -2.32 10.88
C ALA A 102 -1.99 -3.63 10.20
N LEU A 103 -1.06 -4.56 9.97
CA LEU A 103 -1.36 -5.89 9.45
C LEU A 103 -2.29 -6.67 10.40
N LYS A 104 -2.04 -6.62 11.71
CA LYS A 104 -2.90 -7.27 12.72
C LYS A 104 -4.32 -6.70 12.74
N GLU A 105 -4.46 -5.38 12.61
CA GLU A 105 -5.79 -4.74 12.53
C GLU A 105 -6.51 -5.11 11.24
N LEU A 106 -5.81 -5.16 10.10
CA LEU A 106 -6.37 -5.59 8.82
C LEU A 106 -6.99 -7.00 8.91
N MET A 107 -6.30 -7.91 9.60
CA MET A 107 -6.75 -9.29 9.79
C MET A 107 -8.02 -9.41 10.65
N LYS A 108 -8.24 -8.49 11.60
CA LYS A 108 -9.48 -8.48 12.40
C LYS A 108 -10.70 -8.06 11.57
N GLY A 109 -10.48 -7.25 10.54
CA GLY A 109 -11.54 -6.74 9.66
C GLY A 109 -11.84 -7.62 8.45
N MET A 110 -10.95 -8.57 8.11
CA MET A 110 -11.12 -9.48 6.97
C MET A 110 -11.75 -10.80 7.39
N ASP A 111 -12.69 -11.30 6.59
CA ASP A 111 -13.18 -12.67 6.70
C ASP A 111 -12.01 -13.66 6.61
N ARG A 112 -12.04 -14.74 7.41
CA ARG A 112 -10.91 -15.67 7.64
C ARG A 112 -10.28 -16.26 6.36
N ASN A 113 -10.97 -16.22 5.23
CA ASN A 113 -10.51 -16.72 3.93
C ASN A 113 -9.75 -15.68 3.09
N ALA A 114 -9.86 -14.38 3.38
CA ALA A 114 -9.21 -13.30 2.63
C ALA A 114 -7.82 -12.90 3.19
N SER A 115 -7.38 -13.56 4.26
CA SER A 115 -6.27 -13.11 5.09
C SER A 115 -4.88 -13.62 4.67
N SER A 116 -4.76 -14.41 3.60
CA SER A 116 -3.49 -15.08 3.25
C SER A 116 -2.35 -14.10 3.01
N SER A 117 -2.59 -12.97 2.33
CA SER A 117 -1.53 -11.99 2.05
C SER A 117 -1.04 -11.28 3.31
N ALA A 118 -1.93 -10.93 4.24
CA ALA A 118 -1.57 -10.27 5.49
C ALA A 118 -0.81 -11.21 6.44
N TYR A 119 -1.25 -12.47 6.53
CA TYR A 119 -0.52 -13.49 7.29
C TYR A 119 0.87 -13.79 6.68
N ASN A 120 0.97 -13.92 5.35
CA ASN A 120 2.25 -14.11 4.66
C ASN A 120 3.22 -12.95 4.93
N ALA A 121 2.72 -11.71 4.88
CA ALA A 121 3.50 -10.53 5.17
C ALA A 121 4.00 -10.53 6.62
N LEU A 122 3.12 -10.86 7.56
CA LEU A 122 3.48 -10.95 8.97
C LEU A 122 4.54 -12.03 9.21
N TRP A 123 4.41 -13.20 8.57
CA TRP A 123 5.40 -14.28 8.64
C TRP A 123 6.76 -13.87 8.07
N ALA A 124 6.78 -13.13 6.95
CA ALA A 124 8.02 -12.64 6.33
C ALA A 124 8.73 -11.56 7.18
N ILE A 125 7.98 -10.75 7.92
CA ILE A 125 8.51 -9.65 8.74
C ILE A 125 8.90 -10.14 10.14
N ASP A 126 8.04 -10.91 10.80
CA ASP A 126 8.31 -11.51 12.10
C ASP A 126 7.66 -12.90 12.20
N PRO A 127 8.42 -13.97 11.90
CA PRO A 127 7.94 -15.35 11.96
C PRO A 127 7.39 -15.77 13.32
N LYS A 128 7.77 -15.09 14.42
CA LYS A 128 7.28 -15.40 15.77
C LYS A 128 5.92 -14.78 16.07
N SER A 129 5.52 -13.78 15.29
CA SER A 129 4.26 -13.06 15.45
C SER A 129 3.11 -13.60 14.59
N ALA A 130 3.44 -14.43 13.59
CA ALA A 130 2.46 -15.18 12.83
C ALA A 130 1.84 -16.29 13.70
N ASP A 131 0.53 -16.54 13.53
CA ASP A 131 -0.16 -17.66 14.20
C ASP A 131 0.64 -18.95 13.98
N PRO A 132 1.06 -19.67 15.04
CA PRO A 132 1.86 -20.89 14.90
C PRO A 132 1.15 -22.00 14.10
N ASN A 133 -0.17 -21.90 13.91
CA ASN A 133 -0.96 -22.82 13.09
C ASN A 133 -1.14 -22.36 11.63
N TYR A 134 -0.74 -21.12 11.30
CA TYR A 134 -0.77 -20.63 9.92
C TYR A 134 0.44 -21.19 9.15
N ARG A 135 0.18 -22.13 8.23
CA ARG A 135 1.17 -22.62 7.26
C ARG A 135 0.95 -21.91 5.93
N PRO A 136 1.81 -20.93 5.57
CA PRO A 136 1.70 -20.27 4.29
C PRO A 136 1.87 -21.27 3.15
N ILE A 137 0.90 -21.33 2.24
CA ILE A 137 0.93 -22.22 1.07
C ILE A 137 1.82 -21.54 0.02
N GLY A 138 2.97 -22.13 -0.31
CA GLY A 138 3.80 -21.67 -1.44
C GLY A 138 4.91 -20.67 -1.13
N VAL A 139 5.33 -20.49 0.12
CA VAL A 139 6.68 -19.97 0.43
C VAL A 139 7.66 -21.13 0.45
N GLN A 140 8.48 -21.23 -0.61
CA GLN A 140 9.62 -22.12 -0.73
C GLN A 140 10.91 -21.30 -0.64
#